data_AF-A0A2M7IFS2-F1
#
_entry.id   AF-A0A2M7IFS2-F1
#
_cell.length_a   1.000
_cell.length_b   1.000
_cell.length_c   1.000
_cell.angle_alpha   90.00
_cell.angle_beta   90.00
_cell.angle_gamma   90.00
#
_symmetry.space_group_name_H-M   'P 1'
#
loop_
_entity.id
_entity.type
_entity.pdbx_description
1 polymer ?
#
loop_
_entity_poly.entity_id
_entity_poly.type
_entity_poly.pdbx_seq_one_letter_code
_entity_poly.pdbx_strand_id
1 'polypeptide(L)' 'MSIIISENGKKAQKIDKTDFEKEGYLQNYIHQNPESIPVYEIEEDKKLFVVAREFSTESGPIDALAIDKDGDIYV' A
#
# COMPACT_ATOMS: atom_id res chain seq x y z
N MET A 1 -10.53 -3.96 -4.88
CA MET A 1 -9.11 -3.62 -4.65
C MET A 1 -8.27 -4.53 -5.54
N SER A 2 -7.31 -3.98 -6.27
CA SER A 2 -6.37 -4.78 -7.08
C SER A 2 -4.98 -4.57 -6.51
N ILE A 3 -4.33 -5.65 -6.09
CA ILE A 3 -2.96 -5.60 -5.58
C ILE A 3 -2.04 -5.89 -6.78
N ILE A 4 -1.10 -4.98 -7.05
CA ILE A 4 -0.05 -5.18 -8.05
C ILE A 4 1.26 -5.33 -7.30
N ILE A 5 1.94 -6.46 -7.49
CA ILE A 5 3.25 -6.72 -6.89
C ILE A 5 4.30 -6.71 -7.98
N SER A 6 5.37 -5.95 -7.81
CA SER A 6 6.55 -5.97 -8.67
C SER A 6 7.80 -6.05 -7.81
N GLU A 7 8.71 -6.96 -8.16
CA GLU A 7 10.00 -7.10 -7.49
C GLU A 7 11.07 -6.40 -8.33
N ASN A 8 11.75 -5.40 -7.74
CA ASN A 8 12.83 -4.63 -8.39
C ASN A 8 12.42 -4.04 -9.76
N GLY A 9 11.18 -3.54 -9.85
CA GLY A 9 10.61 -2.99 -11.09
C GLY A 9 10.41 -4.00 -12.22
N LYS A 10 10.51 -5.31 -11.92
CA LYS A 10 10.32 -6.39 -12.89
C LYS A 10 9.15 -7.28 -12.47
N LYS A 11 8.60 -8.01 -13.46
CA LYS A 11 7.53 -9.02 -13.30
C LYS A 11 6.31 -8.51 -12.51
N ALA A 12 5.83 -7.31 -12.83
CA ALA A 12 4.60 -6.80 -12.24
C ALA A 12 3.46 -7.79 -12.50
N GLN A 13 2.91 -8.35 -11.42
CA GLN A 13 1.78 -9.26 -11.48
C GLN A 13 0.59 -8.63 -10.78
N LYS A 14 -0.54 -8.65 -11.46
CA LYS A 14 -1.83 -8.36 -10.84
C LYS A 14 -2.23 -9.60 -10.05
N ILE A 15 -2.43 -9.43 -8.75
CA ILE A 15 -3.03 -10.46 -7.92
C ILE A 15 -4.55 -10.30 -8.06
N ASP A 16 -5.19 -11.37 -8.53
CA ASP A 16 -6.64 -11.44 -8.60
C ASP A 16 -7.25 -11.41 -7.21
N LYS A 17 -8.37 -10.71 -7.09
CA LYS A 17 -9.07 -10.59 -5.81
C LYS A 17 -9.49 -11.98 -5.35
N THR A 18 -9.13 -12.32 -4.12
CA THR A 18 -9.66 -13.48 -3.41
C THR A 18 -10.56 -12.99 -2.28
N ASP A 19 -11.78 -13.52 -2.24
CA ASP A 19 -12.72 -13.20 -1.18
C ASP A 19 -12.47 -14.11 0.04
N PHE A 20 -12.64 -13.58 1.25
CA PHE A 20 -12.63 -14.36 2.48
C PHE A 20 -13.67 -13.82 3.47
N GLU A 21 -14.21 -14.68 4.33
CA GLU A 21 -15.40 -14.39 5.17
C GLU A 21 -15.27 -13.11 6.02
N LYS A 22 -14.05 -12.78 6.47
CA LYS A 22 -13.77 -11.64 7.35
C LYS A 22 -13.21 -10.41 6.63
N GLU A 23 -13.30 -10.33 5.30
CA GLU A 23 -12.73 -9.22 4.52
C GLU A 23 -13.29 -7.86 4.98
N GLY A 24 -14.61 -7.74 5.11
CA GLY A 24 -15.24 -6.49 5.55
C GLY A 24 -14.85 -6.07 6.97
N TYR A 25 -14.70 -7.04 7.87
CA TYR A 25 -14.20 -6.79 9.22
C TYR A 25 -12.75 -6.28 9.19
N LEU A 26 -11.87 -6.93 8.42
CA LEU A 26 -10.47 -6.55 8.32
C LEU A 26 -10.31 -5.15 7.73
N GLN A 27 -11.06 -4.82 6.67
CA GLN A 27 -11.04 -3.48 6.09
C GLN A 27 -11.47 -2.41 7.09
N ASN A 28 -12.56 -2.64 7.84
CA ASN A 28 -13.01 -1.68 8.86
C ASN A 28 -11.99 -1.57 10.01
N TYR A 29 -11.37 -2.68 10.40
CA TYR A 29 -10.33 -2.69 11.44
C TYR A 29 -9.11 -1.87 11.04
N ILE A 30 -8.60 -2.04 9.81
CA ILE A 30 -7.47 -1.27 9.28
C ILE A 30 -7.84 0.22 9.17
N HIS A 31 -9.07 0.53 8.72
CA HIS A 31 -9.53 1.91 8.64
C HIS A 31 -9.54 2.62 10.01
N GLN A 32 -9.95 1.90 11.06
CA GLN A 32 -9.99 2.43 12.43
C GLN A 32 -8.64 2.41 13.14
N ASN A 33 -7.71 1.53 12.72
CA ASN A 33 -6.40 1.33 13.33
C ASN A 33 -5.31 1.31 12.24
N PRO A 34 -4.97 2.44 11.60
CA PRO A 34 -3.99 2.47 10.51
C PRO A 34 -2.60 1.93 10.91
N GLU A 35 -2.23 2.07 12.18
CA GLU A 35 -1.00 1.55 12.78
C GLU A 35 -0.94 0.01 12.84
N SER A 36 -2.09 -0.66 12.65
CA SER A 36 -2.18 -2.11 12.57
C SER A 36 -1.51 -2.69 11.32
N ILE A 37 -1.25 -1.87 10.30
CA ILE A 37 -0.41 -2.26 9.17
C ILE A 37 1.03 -2.08 9.60
N PRO A 38 1.80 -3.17 9.78
CA PRO A 38 3.16 -3.10 10.30
C PRO A 38 4.12 -2.73 9.16
N VAL A 39 3.91 -1.56 8.55
CA VAL A 39 4.75 -1.04 7.46
C VAL A 39 6.23 -1.03 7.85
N TYR A 40 6.50 -0.73 9.12
CA TYR A 40 7.85 -0.67 9.70
C TYR A 40 8.47 -2.05 10.02
N GLU A 41 7.70 -3.13 9.99
CA GLU A 41 8.21 -4.49 10.20
C GLU A 41 8.66 -5.15 8.89
N ILE A 42 8.36 -4.53 7.74
CA ILE A 42 8.78 -5.03 6.42
C ILE A 42 10.30 -4.92 6.25
N GLU A 43 10.92 -3.88 6.83
CA GLU A 43 12.37 -3.73 7.01
C GLU A 43 12.62 -2.68 8.11
N GLU A 44 13.47 -2.98 9.10
CA GLU A 44 13.70 -2.12 10.30
C GLU A 44 14.11 -0.67 9.97
N ASP A 45 14.70 -0.44 8.79
CA ASP A 45 15.18 0.89 8.36
C ASP A 45 14.28 1.56 7.30
N LYS A 46 13.15 0.94 6.94
CA LYS A 46 12.19 1.50 5.99
C LYS A 46 11.22 2.44 6.69
N LYS A 47 11.65 3.71 6.81
CA LYS A 47 10.80 4.83 7.22
C LYS A 47 10.13 5.44 6.00
N LEU A 48 8.84 5.15 5.83
CA LEU A 48 8.04 5.78 4.78
C LEU A 48 7.69 7.23 5.17
N PHE A 49 7.98 8.16 4.26
CA PHE A 49 7.53 9.53 4.31
C PHE A 49 6.37 9.73 3.34
N VAL A 50 5.16 9.93 3.87
CA VAL A 50 3.96 10.18 3.05
C VAL A 50 4.07 11.58 2.43
N VAL A 51 4.27 11.64 1.11
CA VAL A 51 4.43 12.88 0.35
C VAL A 51 3.10 13.48 -0.09
N ALA A 52 2.09 12.64 -0.32
CA ALA A 52 0.76 13.09 -0.71
C ALA A 52 -0.32 12.10 -0.26
N ARG A 53 -1.53 12.60 -0.05
CA ARG A 53 -2.75 11.82 0.21
C ARG A 53 -3.84 12.27 -0.76
N GLU A 54 -4.74 11.36 -1.12
CA GLU A 54 -5.84 11.62 -2.07
C GLU A 54 -5.34 12.30 -3.36
N PHE A 55 -4.21 11.81 -3.88
CA PHE A 55 -3.50 12.42 -4.99
C PHE A 55 -4.18 12.05 -6.31
N SER A 56 -4.75 13.04 -6.99
CA SER A 56 -5.47 12.83 -8.25
C SER A 56 -4.50 12.53 -9.40
N THR A 57 -4.79 11.47 -10.17
CA THR A 57 -4.09 11.15 -11.42
C THR A 57 -5.07 10.93 -12.57
N GLU A 58 -4.60 10.92 -13.81
CA GLU A 58 -5.43 10.63 -14.98
C GLU A 58 -5.99 9.19 -15.00
N SER A 59 -5.37 8.27 -14.24
CA SER A 59 -5.79 6.87 -14.12
C SER A 59 -6.68 6.59 -12.90
N GLY A 60 -6.95 7.62 -12.08
CA GLY A 60 -7.68 7.51 -10.82
C GLY A 60 -6.90 8.08 -9.63
N PRO A 61 -7.57 8.35 -8.50
CA PRO A 61 -6.91 8.87 -7.30
C PRO A 61 -6.06 7.80 -6.62
N ILE A 62 -4.92 8.23 -6.06
CA ILE A 62 -4.05 7.45 -5.17
C ILE A 62 -4.38 7.84 -3.72
N ASP A 63 -4.67 6.85 -2.87
CA ASP A 63 -5.04 7.09 -1.46
C ASP A 63 -3.87 7.68 -0.65
N ALA A 64 -2.66 7.14 -0.84
CA ALA A 64 -1.44 7.66 -0.24
C ALA A 64 -0.23 7.41 -1.14
N LEU A 65 0.64 8.39 -1.27
CA LEU A 65 1.93 8.28 -1.96
C LEU A 65 3.03 8.51 -0.93
N ALA A 66 3.98 7.58 -0.85
CA ALA A 66 5.11 7.67 0.07
C ALA A 66 6.44 7.36 -0.60
N ILE A 67 7.52 7.87 0.00
CA ILE A 67 8.91 7.59 -0.38
C ILE A 67 9.71 7.14 0.83
N ASP A 68 10.76 6.36 0.63
CA ASP A 68 11.72 6.04 1.69
C ASP A 68 13.09 6.72 1.49
N LYS A 69 14.04 6.42 2.37
CA LYS A 69 15.39 6.99 2.35
C LYS A 69 16.21 6.64 1.11
N ASP A 70 15.88 5.53 0.44
CA ASP A 70 16.58 5.05 -0.75
C ASP A 70 15.95 5.59 -2.03
N GLY A 71 14.80 6.27 -1.91
CA GLY A 71 14.05 6.87 -3.01
C GLY A 71 13.06 5.92 -3.65
N ASP A 72 12.76 4.78 -3.03
CA ASP A 72 11.72 3.88 -3.50
C ASP A 72 10.34 4.54 -3.31
N ILE A 73 9.43 4.29 -4.26
CA ILE A 73 8.09 4.87 -4.29
C ILE A 73 7.05 3.81 -3.90
N TYR A 74 6.14 4.21 -3.02
CA TYR A 74 5.04 3.38 -2.52
C TYR A 74 3.72 4.07 -2.83
N VAL A 75 2.82 3.34 -3.51
CA VAL A 75 1.51 3.79 -4.00
C VAL A 75 0.43 2.87 -3.43
#